data_AF-W6AAT2-F1
#
_entry.id   AF-W6AAT2-F1
#
_cell.length_a   1.000
_cell.length_b   1.000
_cell.length_c   1.000
_cell.angle_alpha   90.00
_cell.angle_beta   90.00
_cell.angle_gamma   90.00
#
_symmetry.space_group_name_H-M   'P 1'
#
loop_
_entity.id
_entity.type
_entity.pdbx_description
1 polymer ?
#
loop_
_entity_poly.entity_id
_entity_poly.type
_entity_poly.pdbx_seq_one_letter_code
_entity_poly.pdbx_strand_id
1 'polypeptide(L)'
;MYGIYNAGPLFNKAERQQRKIEGANLMHNFGSKFKIFNPVEFDFNSGDVVPTNKEIFDYDYNCMTKSKYFLFDIDGRDDGTFVELGIAIQMALNDSDKFIIGIFSDFRIGKANQGEWPGYGINEFVTGPFYNEKLVNNKKMSQIYMVESHDKAIELIHEIEKVQNKNFDETEIEILNNKFHDFKKNSW
;
A
#
# COMPACT_ATOMS: atom_id res chain seq x y z
N MET A 1 -14.84 -12.60 1.41
CA MET A 1 -13.57 -12.41 2.14
C MET A 1 -12.73 -11.43 1.34
N TYR A 2 -12.29 -10.33 1.95
CA TYR A 2 -11.45 -9.34 1.29
C TYR A 2 -9.99 -9.77 1.28
N GLY A 3 -9.18 -9.16 0.41
CA GLY A 3 -7.74 -9.41 0.33
C GLY A 3 -6.83 -8.27 0.78
N ILE A 4 -5.56 -8.59 0.96
CA ILE A 4 -4.44 -7.66 1.06
C ILE A 4 -3.56 -7.91 -0.17
N TYR A 5 -3.36 -6.90 -1.00
CA TYR A 5 -2.48 -6.96 -2.17
C TYR A 5 -1.11 -6.37 -1.82
N ASN A 6 -0.03 -7.15 -1.98
CA ASN A 6 1.33 -6.73 -1.64
C ASN A 6 2.17 -6.57 -2.92
N ALA A 7 2.34 -5.35 -3.39
CA ALA A 7 3.03 -5.03 -4.63
C ALA A 7 4.39 -4.37 -4.40
N GLY A 8 5.32 -4.70 -5.29
CA GLY A 8 6.68 -4.22 -5.29
C GLY A 8 7.53 -5.03 -6.26
N PRO A 9 8.77 -4.60 -6.53
CA PRO A 9 9.64 -5.30 -7.45
C PRO A 9 9.91 -6.74 -7.00
N LEU A 10 10.06 -7.64 -7.97
CA LEU A 10 10.27 -9.08 -7.78
C LEU A 10 11.24 -9.70 -8.83
N PHE A 11 12.08 -8.88 -9.46
CA PHE A 11 12.91 -9.28 -10.60
C PHE A 11 14.20 -9.97 -10.17
N ASN A 12 14.80 -9.53 -9.07
CA ASN A 12 16.04 -10.09 -8.55
C ASN A 12 15.83 -10.95 -7.28
N LYS A 13 16.87 -11.66 -6.85
CA LYS A 13 16.79 -12.58 -5.70
C LYS A 13 16.46 -11.87 -4.40
N ALA A 14 17.05 -10.69 -4.15
CA ALA A 14 16.84 -9.94 -2.92
C ALA A 14 15.40 -9.43 -2.85
N GLU A 15 14.90 -8.84 -3.94
CA GLU A 15 13.51 -8.40 -4.10
C GLU A 15 12.53 -9.55 -3.85
N ARG A 16 12.70 -10.70 -4.53
CA ARG A 16 11.81 -11.85 -4.33
C ARG A 16 11.83 -12.37 -2.90
N GLN A 17 13.00 -12.42 -2.27
CA GLN A 17 13.12 -12.86 -0.89
C GLN A 17 12.41 -11.90 0.06
N GLN A 18 12.55 -10.59 -0.17
CA GLN A 18 11.88 -9.57 0.59
C GLN A 18 10.34 -9.69 0.46
N ARG A 19 9.81 -9.79 -0.77
CA ARG A 19 8.37 -9.98 -1.02
C ARG A 19 7.81 -11.25 -0.35
N LYS A 20 8.59 -12.33 -0.27
CA LYS A 20 8.21 -13.57 0.43
C LYS A 20 8.16 -13.39 1.95
N ILE A 21 9.14 -12.70 2.53
CA ILE A 21 9.15 -12.39 3.96
C ILE A 21 7.94 -11.54 4.33
N GLU A 22 7.68 -10.50 3.55
CA GLU A 22 6.53 -9.61 3.72
C GLU A 22 5.20 -10.35 3.60
N GLY A 23 5.02 -11.17 2.56
CA GLY A 23 3.84 -12.02 2.41
C GLY A 23 3.62 -12.99 3.57
N ALA A 24 4.69 -13.62 4.07
CA ALA A 24 4.63 -14.49 5.24
C ALA A 24 4.23 -13.72 6.51
N ASN A 25 4.75 -12.51 6.70
CA ASN A 25 4.38 -11.64 7.81
C ASN A 25 2.91 -11.20 7.72
N LEU A 26 2.42 -10.84 6.53
CA LEU A 26 0.99 -10.56 6.31
C LEU A 26 0.14 -11.78 6.63
N MET A 27 0.53 -12.96 6.15
CA MET A 27 -0.19 -14.21 6.42
C MET A 27 -0.27 -14.51 7.91
N HIS A 28 0.84 -14.34 8.64
CA HIS A 28 0.90 -14.55 10.08
C HIS A 28 -0.07 -13.63 10.84
N ASN A 29 -0.10 -12.34 10.50
CA ASN A 29 -0.91 -11.35 11.21
C ASN A 29 -2.38 -11.35 10.78
N PHE A 30 -2.67 -11.69 9.53
CA PHE A 30 -3.96 -11.41 8.90
C PHE A 30 -4.61 -12.58 8.17
N GLY A 31 -3.92 -13.72 8.02
CA GLY A 31 -4.39 -14.86 7.21
C GLY A 31 -5.71 -15.49 7.65
N SER A 32 -6.10 -15.30 8.91
CA SER A 32 -7.41 -15.73 9.43
C SER A 32 -8.57 -14.85 8.95
N LYS A 33 -8.29 -13.63 8.49
CA LYS A 33 -9.29 -12.61 8.15
C LYS A 33 -9.25 -12.18 6.69
N PHE A 34 -8.05 -12.12 6.11
CA PHE A 34 -7.83 -11.65 4.75
C PHE A 34 -7.12 -12.69 3.91
N LYS A 35 -7.47 -12.74 2.62
CA LYS A 35 -6.66 -13.46 1.64
C LYS A 35 -5.44 -12.63 1.30
N ILE A 36 -4.25 -13.20 1.41
CA ILE A 36 -3.02 -12.52 1.00
C ILE A 36 -2.79 -12.75 -0.49
N PHE A 37 -2.71 -11.68 -1.26
CA PHE A 37 -2.35 -11.68 -2.67
C PHE A 37 -0.94 -11.12 -2.80
N ASN A 38 0.03 -12.02 -2.92
CA ASN A 38 1.44 -11.69 -3.00
C ASN A 38 1.97 -12.14 -4.37
N PRO A 39 2.18 -11.21 -5.34
CA PRO A 39 2.50 -11.57 -6.72
C PRO A 39 3.69 -12.51 -6.85
N VAL A 40 4.72 -12.37 -6.01
CA VAL A 40 5.90 -13.27 -6.02
C VAL A 40 5.55 -14.75 -5.77
N GLU A 41 4.37 -15.05 -5.22
CA GLU A 41 3.89 -16.40 -4.90
C GLU A 41 2.80 -16.90 -5.85
N PHE A 42 2.46 -16.14 -6.90
CA PHE A 42 1.50 -16.61 -7.90
C PHE A 42 2.03 -17.80 -8.68
N ASP A 43 1.15 -18.77 -8.96
CA ASP A 43 1.51 -20.10 -9.51
C ASP A 43 2.32 -20.03 -10.80
N PHE A 44 2.04 -19.03 -11.63
CA PHE A 44 2.72 -18.81 -12.91
C PHE A 44 4.18 -18.34 -12.78
N ASN A 45 4.64 -17.95 -11.59
CA ASN A 45 6.07 -17.65 -11.34
C ASN A 45 6.90 -18.92 -11.07
N SER A 46 6.26 -20.07 -10.91
CA SER A 46 6.90 -21.37 -10.65
C SER A 46 6.55 -22.45 -11.67
N GLY A 47 5.72 -22.12 -12.67
CA GLY A 47 5.26 -23.06 -13.69
C GLY A 47 6.16 -23.14 -14.92
N ASP A 48 6.06 -24.26 -15.65
CA ASP A 48 6.74 -24.48 -16.93
C ASP A 48 6.12 -23.69 -18.09
N VAL A 49 4.88 -23.19 -17.90
CA VAL A 49 4.15 -22.40 -18.88
C VAL A 49 4.26 -20.92 -18.53
N VAL A 50 4.85 -20.15 -19.44
CA VAL A 50 4.95 -18.70 -19.32
C VAL A 50 3.58 -18.10 -19.68
N PRO A 51 2.91 -17.38 -18.76
CA PRO A 51 1.63 -16.73 -19.04
C PRO A 51 1.81 -15.59 -20.04
N THR A 52 0.75 -15.29 -20.78
CA THR A 52 0.70 -14.09 -21.62
C THR A 52 0.58 -12.82 -20.77
N ASN A 53 1.01 -11.68 -21.29
CA ASN A 53 0.86 -10.39 -20.61
C ASN A 53 -0.60 -10.09 -20.21
N LYS A 54 -1.56 -10.53 -21.04
CA LYS A 54 -2.99 -10.38 -20.75
C LYS A 54 -3.41 -11.21 -19.54
N GLU A 55 -2.94 -12.45 -19.44
CA GLU A 55 -3.26 -13.32 -18.31
C GLU A 55 -2.67 -12.79 -17.00
N ILE A 56 -1.43 -12.28 -17.04
CA ILE A 56 -0.81 -11.62 -15.89
C ILE A 56 -1.67 -10.42 -15.47
N PHE A 57 -1.94 -9.49 -16.40
CA PHE A 57 -2.73 -8.30 -16.10
C PHE A 57 -4.12 -8.64 -15.53
N ASP A 58 -4.85 -9.55 -16.17
CA ASP A 58 -6.19 -9.94 -15.74
C ASP A 58 -6.17 -10.57 -14.35
N TYR A 59 -5.15 -11.38 -14.05
CA TYR A 59 -5.01 -12.05 -12.76
C TYR A 59 -4.74 -11.04 -11.64
N ASP A 60 -3.72 -10.20 -11.80
CA ASP A 60 -3.33 -9.17 -10.84
C ASP A 60 -4.48 -8.17 -10.62
N TYR A 61 -5.12 -7.70 -11.70
CA TYR A 61 -6.30 -6.83 -11.60
C TYR A 61 -7.46 -7.50 -10.83
N ASN A 62 -7.73 -8.79 -11.08
CA ASN A 62 -8.75 -9.54 -10.35
C ASN A 62 -8.38 -9.75 -8.86
N CYS A 63 -7.11 -9.87 -8.53
CA CYS A 63 -6.65 -9.87 -7.14
C CYS A 63 -6.86 -8.49 -6.50
N MET A 64 -6.48 -7.42 -7.18
CA MET A 64 -6.66 -6.04 -6.71
C MET A 64 -8.13 -5.69 -6.47
N THR A 65 -9.04 -6.04 -7.37
CA THR A 65 -10.49 -5.78 -7.19
C THR A 65 -11.05 -6.42 -5.92
N LYS A 66 -10.54 -7.60 -5.55
CA LYS A 66 -10.93 -8.35 -4.33
C LYS A 66 -10.22 -7.86 -3.07
N SER A 67 -9.25 -6.96 -3.20
CA SER A 67 -8.49 -6.43 -2.09
C SER A 67 -9.17 -5.23 -1.44
N LYS A 68 -9.01 -5.16 -0.12
CA LYS A 68 -9.37 -4.03 0.73
C LYS A 68 -8.15 -3.17 1.01
N TYR A 69 -6.99 -3.80 1.21
CA TYR A 69 -5.72 -3.12 1.46
C TYR A 69 -4.77 -3.35 0.30
N PHE A 70 -4.09 -2.28 -0.11
CA PHE A 70 -3.04 -2.30 -1.13
C PHE A 70 -1.75 -1.77 -0.51
N LEU A 71 -0.71 -2.59 -0.49
CA LEU A 71 0.63 -2.22 -0.05
C LEU A 71 1.49 -2.08 -1.29
N PHE A 72 2.19 -0.96 -1.40
CA PHE A 72 3.05 -0.67 -2.56
C PHE A 72 4.45 -0.26 -2.09
N ASP A 73 5.46 -1.00 -2.49
CA ASP A 73 6.88 -0.60 -2.37
C ASP A 73 7.18 0.50 -3.41
N ILE A 74 7.11 1.77 -2.98
CA ILE A 74 7.24 2.92 -3.88
C ILE A 74 8.70 3.22 -4.21
N ASP A 75 9.62 2.93 -3.30
CA ASP A 75 11.05 3.17 -3.48
C ASP A 75 11.72 2.18 -4.45
N GLY A 76 11.09 1.02 -4.67
CA GLY A 76 11.52 0.04 -5.65
C GLY A 76 11.52 0.55 -7.10
N ARG A 77 10.80 1.65 -7.39
CA ARG A 77 10.69 2.28 -8.72
C ARG A 77 10.32 1.30 -9.85
N ASP A 78 9.46 0.37 -9.51
CA ASP A 78 8.90 -0.60 -10.45
C ASP A 78 7.74 0.01 -11.23
N ASP A 79 7.80 -0.06 -12.56
CA ASP A 79 6.77 0.49 -13.44
C ASP A 79 5.44 -0.26 -13.30
N GLY A 80 5.49 -1.58 -13.11
CA GLY A 80 4.32 -2.40 -12.79
C GLY A 80 3.61 -1.91 -11.52
N THR A 81 4.35 -1.80 -10.42
CA THR A 81 3.87 -1.28 -9.12
C THR A 81 3.24 0.11 -9.26
N PHE A 82 3.80 1.00 -10.10
CA PHE A 82 3.21 2.34 -10.31
C PHE A 82 1.91 2.31 -11.13
N VAL A 83 1.78 1.41 -12.10
CA VAL A 83 0.50 1.19 -12.81
C VAL A 83 -0.56 0.68 -11.84
N GLU A 84 -0.21 -0.29 -10.99
CA GLU A 84 -1.10 -0.82 -9.97
C GLU A 84 -1.51 0.24 -8.94
N LEU A 85 -0.59 1.09 -8.50
CA LEU A 85 -0.90 2.23 -7.62
C LEU A 85 -1.96 3.13 -8.27
N GLY A 86 -1.79 3.48 -9.54
CA GLY A 86 -2.76 4.30 -10.29
C GLY A 86 -4.15 3.67 -10.35
N ILE A 87 -4.21 2.35 -10.56
CA ILE A 87 -5.46 1.57 -10.54
C ILE A 87 -6.08 1.58 -9.14
N ALA A 88 -5.29 1.33 -8.10
CA ALA A 88 -5.76 1.32 -6.71
C ALA A 88 -6.30 2.69 -6.27
N ILE A 89 -5.66 3.78 -6.69
CA ILE A 89 -6.14 5.16 -6.48
C ILE A 89 -7.54 5.33 -7.08
N GLN A 90 -7.74 4.91 -8.34
CA GLN A 90 -9.06 5.00 -8.96
C GLN A 90 -10.09 4.13 -8.23
N MET A 91 -9.71 2.93 -7.78
CA MET A 91 -10.60 2.09 -6.98
C MET A 91 -10.98 2.75 -5.65
N ALA A 92 -10.02 3.33 -4.92
CA ALA A 92 -10.27 3.99 -3.64
C ALA A 92 -11.12 5.26 -3.77
N LEU A 93 -10.93 6.03 -4.85
CA LEU A 93 -11.77 7.19 -5.15
C LEU A 93 -13.25 6.82 -5.40
N ASN A 94 -13.52 5.58 -5.82
CA ASN A 94 -14.87 5.09 -6.11
C ASN A 94 -15.44 4.18 -5.00
N ASP A 95 -14.61 3.74 -4.05
CA ASP A 95 -14.98 2.83 -2.97
C ASP A 95 -14.25 3.20 -1.68
N SER A 96 -15.00 3.71 -0.69
CA SER A 96 -14.46 4.21 0.58
C SER A 96 -13.83 3.12 1.46
N ASP A 97 -14.08 1.84 1.17
CA ASP A 97 -13.59 0.72 1.96
C ASP A 97 -12.21 0.23 1.50
N LYS A 98 -11.65 0.84 0.44
CA LYS A 98 -10.33 0.51 -0.11
C LYS A 98 -9.26 1.45 0.43
N PHE A 99 -8.17 0.87 0.93
CA PHE A 99 -7.06 1.56 1.59
C PHE A 99 -5.73 1.30 0.88
N ILE A 100 -4.99 2.36 0.63
CA ILE A 100 -3.70 2.37 -0.05
C ILE A 100 -2.62 2.71 0.97
N ILE A 101 -1.56 1.93 1.01
CA ILE A 101 -0.43 2.11 1.91
C ILE A 101 0.84 2.10 1.05
N GLY A 102 1.39 3.29 0.81
CA GLY A 102 2.69 3.45 0.16
C GLY A 102 3.80 3.21 1.18
N ILE A 103 4.73 2.33 0.85
CA ILE A 103 5.89 2.00 1.67
C ILE A 103 7.10 2.70 1.07
N PHE A 104 7.72 3.55 1.89
CA PHE A 104 8.93 4.29 1.58
C PHE A 104 10.04 3.86 2.54
N SER A 105 10.75 2.80 2.18
CA SER A 105 11.80 2.17 3.01
C SER A 105 13.15 2.91 2.98
N ASP A 106 13.30 3.94 2.16
CA ASP A 106 14.49 4.79 2.16
C ASP A 106 14.64 5.47 3.53
N PHE A 107 15.60 4.98 4.32
CA PHE A 107 15.88 5.44 5.68
C PHE A 107 16.19 6.94 5.78
N ARG A 108 16.45 7.61 4.66
CA ARG A 108 16.70 9.05 4.61
C ARG A 108 15.40 9.85 4.72
N ILE A 109 14.25 9.27 4.40
CA ILE A 109 12.93 9.92 4.51
C ILE A 109 12.58 10.17 5.97
N GLY A 110 12.77 9.18 6.86
CA GLY A 110 12.57 9.33 8.31
C GLY A 110 13.58 10.27 9.00
N LYS A 111 14.60 10.75 8.28
CA LYS A 111 15.62 11.70 8.76
C LYS A 111 15.53 13.07 8.10
N ALA A 112 14.61 13.26 7.16
CA ALA A 112 14.40 14.55 6.54
C ALA A 112 13.86 15.56 7.57
N ASN A 113 14.18 16.84 7.38
CA ASN A 113 13.65 17.88 8.25
C ASN A 113 12.12 17.86 8.22
N GLN A 114 11.49 18.06 9.38
CA GLN A 114 10.03 18.23 9.44
C GLN A 114 9.59 19.30 8.43
N GLY A 115 8.69 18.91 7.52
CA GLY A 115 8.16 19.79 6.47
C GLY A 115 8.84 19.69 5.10
N GLU A 116 10.02 19.09 4.99
CA GLU A 116 10.69 18.86 3.71
C GLU A 116 10.59 17.38 3.32
N TRP A 117 9.74 17.07 2.34
CA TRP A 117 9.85 15.77 1.66
C TRP A 117 11.08 15.83 0.76
N PRO A 118 12.12 15.03 1.03
CA PRO A 118 13.31 15.05 0.22
C PRO A 118 12.94 14.55 -1.19
N GLY A 119 13.26 15.34 -2.21
CA GLY A 119 13.02 15.01 -3.62
C GLY A 119 13.90 13.85 -4.07
N TYR A 120 13.67 12.64 -3.56
CA TYR A 120 14.48 11.45 -3.85
C TYR A 120 14.12 10.79 -5.18
N GLY A 121 13.91 11.59 -6.23
CA GLY A 121 13.86 11.13 -7.61
C GLY A 121 12.70 10.18 -7.94
N ILE A 122 11.60 10.28 -7.19
CA ILE A 122 10.31 9.67 -7.55
C ILE A 122 9.45 10.77 -8.14
N ASN A 123 8.81 10.47 -9.26
CA ASN A 123 8.03 11.44 -10.01
C ASN A 123 6.87 11.99 -9.15
N GLU A 124 6.66 13.30 -9.18
CA GLU A 124 5.64 13.98 -8.40
C GLU A 124 4.21 13.57 -8.78
N PHE A 125 3.99 13.01 -9.97
CA PHE A 125 2.72 12.41 -10.35
C PHE A 125 2.43 11.11 -9.58
N VAL A 126 3.46 10.36 -9.19
CA VAL A 126 3.34 9.14 -8.36
C VAL A 126 3.07 9.50 -6.90
N THR A 127 3.69 10.57 -6.39
CA THR A 127 3.52 11.00 -4.98
C THR A 127 2.36 11.97 -4.76
N GLY A 128 1.92 12.71 -5.79
CA GLY A 128 0.80 13.64 -5.73
C GLY A 128 -0.50 13.08 -5.15
N PRO A 129 -0.91 11.84 -5.46
CA PRO A 129 -2.10 11.21 -4.89
C PRO A 129 -2.13 11.14 -3.35
N PHE A 130 -0.98 11.08 -2.68
CA PHE A 130 -0.90 11.08 -1.21
C PHE A 130 -1.30 12.42 -0.59
N TYR A 131 -1.45 13.46 -1.40
CA TYR A 131 -1.97 14.78 -1.00
C TYR A 131 -3.39 15.03 -1.53
N ASN A 132 -4.04 14.04 -2.14
CA ASN A 132 -5.37 14.19 -2.70
C ASN A 132 -6.41 14.32 -1.58
N GLU A 133 -7.07 15.48 -1.49
CA GLU A 133 -8.03 15.78 -0.43
C GLU A 133 -9.18 14.77 -0.33
N LYS A 134 -9.62 14.17 -1.46
CA LYS A 134 -10.70 13.18 -1.43
C LYS A 134 -10.27 11.87 -0.79
N LEU A 135 -9.00 11.51 -0.91
CA LEU A 135 -8.45 10.30 -0.30
C LEU A 135 -8.00 10.55 1.14
N VAL A 136 -7.40 11.71 1.41
CA VAL A 136 -6.87 12.07 2.73
C VAL A 136 -8.00 12.48 3.70
N ASN A 137 -8.98 13.25 3.21
CA ASN A 137 -10.03 13.86 4.04
C ASN A 137 -11.43 13.39 3.61
N ASN A 138 -11.65 12.08 3.46
CA ASN A 138 -12.91 11.54 2.91
C ASN A 138 -14.15 11.65 3.84
N LYS A 139 -14.08 12.41 4.93
CA LYS A 139 -15.09 12.58 6.01
C LYS A 139 -15.34 11.35 6.91
N LYS A 140 -14.80 10.17 6.59
CA LYS A 140 -14.80 9.00 7.49
C LYS A 140 -13.40 8.75 8.06
N MET A 141 -12.42 8.53 7.19
CA MET A 141 -11.04 8.21 7.57
C MET A 141 -10.19 8.31 6.30
N SER A 142 -8.90 8.63 6.44
CA SER A 142 -8.02 8.63 5.27
C SER A 142 -7.99 7.23 4.63
N GLN A 143 -7.99 7.19 3.30
CA GLN A 143 -7.87 5.98 2.50
C GLN A 143 -6.46 5.75 1.98
N ILE A 144 -5.55 6.72 2.15
CA ILE A 144 -4.20 6.64 1.59
C ILE A 144 -3.18 7.05 2.63
N TYR A 145 -2.17 6.24 2.86
CA TYR A 145 -1.15 6.46 3.89
C TYR A 145 0.25 6.23 3.31
N MET A 146 1.25 6.87 3.92
CA MET A 146 2.66 6.55 3.67
C MET A 146 3.31 6.06 4.96
N VAL A 147 4.10 5.00 4.87
CA VAL A 147 4.81 4.42 6.01
C VAL A 147 6.25 4.08 5.63
N GLU A 148 7.13 4.07 6.62
CA GLU A 148 8.57 3.84 6.42
C GLU A 148 8.97 2.35 6.26
N SER A 149 8.04 1.43 6.50
CA SER A 149 8.32 -0.01 6.41
C SER A 149 7.06 -0.85 6.29
N HIS A 150 7.25 -2.10 5.86
CA HIS A 150 6.17 -3.08 5.83
C HIS A 150 5.64 -3.42 7.23
N ASP A 151 6.47 -3.39 8.27
CA ASP A 151 6.01 -3.60 9.66
C ASP A 151 5.09 -2.46 10.11
N LYS A 152 5.39 -1.23 9.70
CA LYS A 152 4.51 -0.08 9.93
C LYS A 152 3.20 -0.17 9.14
N ALA A 153 3.22 -0.78 7.94
CA ALA A 153 2.00 -1.09 7.21
C ALA A 153 1.12 -2.09 7.98
N ILE A 154 1.71 -3.15 8.56
CA ILE A 154 0.99 -4.11 9.41
C ILE A 154 0.37 -3.41 10.63
N GLU A 155 1.14 -2.57 11.32
CA GLU A 155 0.67 -1.78 12.46
C GLU A 155 -0.54 -0.90 12.07
N LEU A 156 -0.43 -0.20 10.94
CA LEU A 156 -1.50 0.64 10.40
C LEU A 156 -2.77 -0.15 10.09
N ILE A 157 -2.67 -1.33 9.45
CA ILE A 157 -3.85 -2.18 9.17
C ILE A 157 -4.57 -2.57 10.47
N HIS A 158 -3.83 -2.95 11.52
CA HIS A 158 -4.42 -3.26 12.81
C HIS A 158 -5.20 -2.06 13.40
N GLU A 159 -4.62 -0.86 13.33
CA GLU A 159 -5.29 0.35 13.81
C GLU A 159 -6.52 0.70 12.97
N ILE A 160 -6.45 0.61 11.64
CA ILE A 160 -7.60 0.82 10.75
C ILE A 160 -8.74 -0.14 11.12
N GLU A 161 -8.44 -1.43 11.27
CA GLU A 161 -9.44 -2.44 11.62
C GLU A 161 -10.03 -2.20 13.02
N LYS A 162 -9.22 -1.76 13.97
CA LYS A 162 -9.67 -1.37 15.32
C LYS A 162 -10.63 -0.18 15.26
N VAL A 163 -10.30 0.87 14.50
CA VAL A 163 -11.16 2.06 14.29
C VAL A 163 -12.49 1.67 13.65
N GLN A 164 -12.45 0.82 12.61
CA GLN A 164 -13.66 0.36 11.93
C GLN A 164 -14.56 -0.48 12.84
N ASN A 165 -13.99 -1.35 13.67
CA ASN A 165 -14.76 -2.12 14.66
C ASN A 165 -15.40 -1.24 15.74
N LYS A 166 -14.88 -0.02 15.96
CA LYS A 166 -15.44 0.99 16.86
C LYS A 166 -16.42 1.95 16.15
N ASN A 167 -16.89 1.61 14.95
CA ASN A 167 -17.79 2.44 14.15
C ASN A 167 -17.26 3.85 13.85
N PHE A 168 -15.97 3.98 13.53
CA PHE A 168 -15.38 5.26 13.12
C PHE A 168 -15.46 6.34 14.20
N ASP A 169 -15.08 6.00 15.43
CA ASP A 169 -14.94 6.97 16.51
C ASP A 169 -13.97 8.10 16.10
N GLU A 170 -14.43 9.35 16.16
CA GLU A 170 -13.69 10.53 15.68
C GLU A 170 -12.34 10.70 16.40
N THR A 171 -12.27 10.37 17.69
CA THR A 171 -11.04 10.48 18.48
C THR A 171 -10.00 9.46 18.02
N GLU A 172 -10.43 8.22 17.78
CA GLU A 172 -9.51 7.17 17.28
C GLU A 172 -9.05 7.44 15.84
N ILE A 173 -9.91 8.05 15.00
CA ILE A 173 -9.52 8.51 13.66
C ILE A 173 -8.46 9.62 13.76
N GLU A 174 -8.66 10.59 14.64
CA GLU A 174 -7.69 11.67 14.85
C GLU A 174 -6.34 11.12 15.36
N ILE A 175 -6.36 10.18 16.31
CA ILE A 175 -5.15 9.50 16.80
C ILE A 175 -4.44 8.76 15.66
N LEU A 176 -5.19 8.01 14.85
CA LEU A 176 -4.63 7.27 13.72
C LEU A 176 -4.01 8.22 12.69
N ASN A 177 -4.71 9.29 12.32
CA ASN A 177 -4.20 10.28 11.38
C ASN A 177 -2.96 10.99 11.94
N ASN A 178 -2.96 11.43 13.20
CA ASN A 178 -1.78 12.06 13.80
C ASN A 178 -0.57 11.12 13.85
N LYS A 179 -0.80 9.81 13.94
CA LYS A 179 0.27 8.80 13.99
C LYS A 179 0.86 8.49 12.62
N PHE A 180 0.07 8.53 11.54
CA PHE A 180 0.48 8.04 10.21
C PHE A 180 0.38 9.10 9.09
N HIS A 181 -0.13 10.29 9.38
CA HIS A 181 -0.19 11.45 8.49
C HIS A 181 0.51 12.66 9.13
N ASP A 182 1.83 12.61 9.27
CA ASP A 182 2.63 13.79 9.69
C ASP A 182 3.32 14.48 8.50
N PHE A 183 2.72 14.43 7.31
CA PHE A 183 3.18 15.17 6.15
C PHE A 183 2.59 16.56 6.14
N LYS A 184 3.08 17.42 7.04
CA LYS A 184 2.85 18.86 6.91
C LYS A 184 3.55 19.32 5.64
N LYS A 185 2.78 19.58 4.59
CA LYS A 185 3.27 20.32 3.42
C LYS A 185 3.82 21.63 3.97
N ASN A 186 5.12 21.89 3.82
CA ASN A 186 5.62 23.24 4.01
C ASN A 186 4.80 24.15 3.10
N SER A 187 4.05 25.07 3.72
CA SER A 187 3.42 26.17 3.02
C SER A 187 4.56 27.00 2.42
N TRP A 188 4.75 26.88 1.10
CA TRP A 188 5.55 27.82 0.34
C TRP A 188 4.85 29.18 0.32
#